data_AF-A0A7S4FN74-F1
#
_entry.id   AF-A0A7S4FN74-F1
#
_cell.length_a   1.000
_cell.length_b   1.000
_cell.length_c   1.000
_cell.angle_alpha   90.00
_cell.angle_beta   90.00
_cell.angle_gamma   90.00
#
_symmetry.space_group_name_H-M   'P 1'
#
loop_
_entity.id
_entity.type
_entity.pdbx_description
1 polymer ?
#
loop_
_entity_poly.entity_id
_entity_poly.type
_entity_poly.pdbx_seq_one_letter_code
_entity_poly.pdbx_strand_id
1 'polypeptide(L)'
;TVVDFWEKEIGDAGASAIANALKTNTSVQEVVLSRNNVGDAGAAAIADALKTNTTIEDVILSDNKIRDSGARALANAYNSSTSLDTVDMKGNPISEKVQDEIFAQRRGARNTKEEEGKNEDQENKKAEENVAVVEVEVAEKKKAEDIAPIEGRPKQTHEEKECGCVCF
;
A
#
# COMPACT_ATOMS: atom_id res chain seq x y z
N THR A 1 20.06 19.44 8.29
CA THR A 1 21.12 20.36 7.78
C THR A 1 21.21 20.24 6.27
N VAL A 2 21.38 21.36 5.56
CA VAL A 2 21.51 21.39 4.10
C VAL A 2 22.97 21.60 3.71
N VAL A 3 23.46 20.85 2.72
CA VAL A 3 24.78 21.05 2.12
C VAL A 3 24.62 21.35 0.64
N ASP A 4 25.07 22.55 0.24
CA ASP A 4 24.96 23.03 -1.13
C ASP A 4 26.33 23.18 -1.79
N PHE A 5 26.49 22.52 -2.94
CA PHE A 5 27.68 22.56 -3.78
C PHE A 5 27.36 22.98 -5.21
N TRP A 6 26.37 23.83 -5.46
CA TRP A 6 26.03 24.31 -6.80
C TRP A 6 27.26 24.78 -7.60
N GLU A 7 27.43 24.25 -8.81
CA GLU A 7 28.42 24.69 -9.82
C GLU A 7 29.87 24.76 -9.29
N LYS A 8 30.31 23.68 -8.65
CA LYS A 8 31.66 23.53 -8.08
C LYS A 8 32.59 22.61 -8.87
N GLU A 9 32.16 22.16 -10.06
CA GLU A 9 32.93 21.25 -10.93
C GLU A 9 33.44 19.98 -10.21
N ILE A 10 32.65 19.47 -9.27
CA ILE A 10 33.03 18.34 -8.40
C ILE A 10 33.44 17.08 -9.20
N GLY A 11 32.70 16.78 -10.26
CA GLY A 11 32.88 15.56 -11.07
C GLY A 11 32.65 14.27 -10.28
N ASP A 12 32.96 13.13 -10.91
CA ASP A 12 32.74 11.80 -10.30
C ASP A 12 33.61 11.55 -9.06
N ALA A 13 34.85 12.04 -9.07
CA ALA A 13 35.79 11.86 -7.98
C ALA A 13 35.34 12.62 -6.73
N GLY A 14 34.91 13.88 -6.89
CA GLY A 14 34.38 14.65 -5.78
C GLY A 14 33.03 14.10 -5.28
N ALA A 15 32.16 13.63 -6.19
CA ALA A 15 30.90 12.99 -5.82
C ALA A 15 31.15 11.71 -4.99
N SER A 16 32.18 10.94 -5.33
CA SER A 16 32.61 9.76 -4.57
C SER A 16 33.15 10.13 -3.19
N ALA A 17 33.90 11.23 -3.07
CA ALA A 17 34.38 11.73 -1.78
C ALA A 17 33.22 12.19 -0.89
N ILE A 18 32.25 12.89 -1.46
CA ILE A 18 31.01 13.31 -0.77
C ILE A 18 30.23 12.07 -0.33
N ALA A 19 30.02 11.09 -1.22
CA ALA A 19 29.34 9.84 -0.89
C ALA A 19 29.99 9.12 0.31
N ASN A 20 31.32 9.06 0.37
CA ASN A 20 32.02 8.48 1.50
C ASN A 20 31.81 9.26 2.80
N ALA A 21 31.75 10.60 2.74
CA ALA A 21 31.42 11.42 3.90
C ALA A 21 29.96 11.24 4.35
N LEU A 22 29.03 11.08 3.41
CA LEU A 22 27.60 10.89 3.70
C LEU A 22 27.32 9.55 4.39
N LYS A 23 28.07 8.48 4.12
CA LYS A 23 27.86 7.17 4.77
C LYS A 23 27.87 7.21 6.30
N THR A 24 28.68 8.08 6.89
CA THR A 24 28.82 8.19 8.34
C THR A 24 28.19 9.46 8.92
N ASN A 25 27.72 10.37 8.06
CA ASN A 25 27.09 11.60 8.50
C ASN A 25 25.63 11.37 8.90
N THR A 26 25.26 11.83 10.10
CA THR A 26 23.90 11.68 10.65
C THR A 26 23.19 13.01 10.86
N SER A 27 23.73 14.11 10.33
CA SER A 27 23.23 15.47 10.56
C SER A 27 22.72 16.15 9.29
N VAL A 28 23.19 15.70 8.13
CA VAL A 28 22.78 16.20 6.82
C VAL A 28 21.47 15.52 6.41
N GLN A 29 20.53 16.35 5.96
CA GLN A 29 19.21 15.95 5.48
C GLN A 29 19.04 16.24 3.99
N GLU A 30 19.67 17.31 3.50
CA GLU A 30 19.56 17.71 2.10
C GLU A 30 20.95 17.91 1.49
N VAL A 31 21.14 17.37 0.28
CA VAL A 31 22.39 17.49 -0.49
C VAL A 31 22.09 18.03 -1.88
N VAL A 32 22.62 19.22 -2.18
CA VAL A 32 22.49 19.87 -3.49
C VAL A 32 23.80 19.77 -4.25
N LEU A 33 23.75 19.06 -5.37
CA LEU A 33 24.87 18.77 -6.27
C LEU A 33 24.58 19.18 -7.71
N SER A 34 23.67 20.13 -7.92
CA SER A 34 23.32 20.60 -9.26
C SER A 34 24.52 21.19 -10.01
N ARG A 35 24.57 20.95 -11.33
CA ARG A 35 25.60 21.52 -12.24
C ARG A 35 27.05 21.21 -11.86
N ASN A 36 27.32 19.98 -11.46
CA ASN A 36 28.64 19.57 -10.97
C ASN A 36 29.39 18.58 -11.86
N ASN A 37 28.95 18.36 -13.10
CA ASN A 37 29.53 17.38 -14.02
C ASN A 37 29.56 15.95 -13.44
N VAL A 38 28.66 15.61 -12.53
CA VAL A 38 28.55 14.26 -11.98
C VAL A 38 28.03 13.32 -13.07
N GLY A 39 28.76 12.25 -13.35
CA GLY A 39 28.39 11.19 -14.27
C GLY A 39 27.82 9.97 -13.56
N ASP A 40 27.72 8.87 -14.31
CA ASP A 40 27.18 7.60 -13.80
C ASP A 40 27.98 7.04 -12.63
N ALA A 41 29.31 7.18 -12.63
CA ALA A 41 30.16 6.67 -11.57
C ALA A 41 29.96 7.42 -10.25
N GLY A 42 29.91 8.76 -10.30
CA GLY A 42 29.61 9.57 -9.13
C GLY A 42 28.19 9.35 -8.61
N ALA A 43 27.20 9.24 -9.51
CA ALA A 43 25.83 8.91 -9.16
C ALA A 43 25.71 7.54 -8.47
N ALA A 44 26.41 6.51 -8.96
CA ALA A 44 26.44 5.19 -8.33
C ALA A 44 27.07 5.24 -6.92
N ALA A 45 28.17 5.99 -6.75
CA ALA A 45 28.78 6.16 -5.43
C ALA A 45 27.83 6.83 -4.44
N ILE A 46 27.13 7.89 -4.87
CA ILE A 46 26.09 8.55 -4.06
C ILE A 46 24.98 7.55 -3.73
N ALA A 47 24.45 6.83 -4.71
CA ALA A 47 23.41 5.82 -4.51
C ALA A 47 23.80 4.77 -3.45
N ASP A 48 25.04 4.30 -3.46
CA ASP A 48 25.53 3.34 -2.47
C ASP A 48 25.63 3.94 -1.06
N ALA A 49 25.98 5.22 -0.93
CA ALA A 49 25.96 5.90 0.35
C ALA A 49 24.55 6.04 0.90
N LEU A 50 23.60 6.40 0.02
CA LEU A 50 22.20 6.61 0.37
C LEU A 50 21.51 5.36 0.91
N LYS A 51 21.83 4.17 0.37
CA LYS A 51 21.30 2.89 0.90
C LYS A 51 21.62 2.65 2.37
N THR A 52 22.73 3.21 2.86
CA THR A 52 23.20 3.03 4.24
C THR A 52 22.87 4.20 5.15
N ASN A 53 22.65 5.38 4.57
CA ASN A 53 22.34 6.58 5.31
C ASN A 53 20.83 6.63 5.61
N THR A 54 20.47 6.98 6.85
CA THR A 54 19.07 7.03 7.31
C THR A 54 18.62 8.42 7.72
N THR A 55 19.42 9.45 7.42
CA THR A 55 19.14 10.85 7.81
C THR A 55 18.94 11.76 6.61
N ILE A 56 19.45 11.39 5.44
CA ILE A 56 19.24 12.14 4.21
C ILE A 56 17.82 11.89 3.71
N GLU A 57 17.13 12.98 3.44
CA GLU A 57 15.75 13.08 2.99
C GLU A 57 15.73 13.51 1.52
N ASP A 58 16.57 14.48 1.14
CA ASP A 58 16.54 15.08 -0.19
C ASP A 58 17.92 15.11 -0.87
N VAL A 59 17.94 14.70 -2.14
CA VAL A 59 19.15 14.73 -2.98
C VAL A 59 18.85 15.37 -4.32
N ILE A 60 19.50 16.48 -4.61
CA ILE A 60 19.31 17.26 -5.83
C ILE A 60 20.55 17.13 -6.73
N LEU A 61 20.40 16.43 -7.84
CA LEU A 61 21.45 16.12 -8.83
C LEU A 61 21.12 16.71 -10.21
N SER A 62 20.32 17.76 -10.26
CA SER A 62 19.86 18.36 -11.51
C SER A 62 21.00 18.95 -12.36
N ASP A 63 20.79 19.01 -13.68
CA ASP A 63 21.75 19.54 -14.66
C ASP A 63 23.17 18.92 -14.55
N ASN A 64 23.26 17.59 -14.42
CA ASN A 64 24.53 16.85 -14.39
C ASN A 64 24.71 15.99 -15.66
N LYS A 65 25.68 15.06 -15.65
CA LYS A 65 26.00 14.16 -16.77
C LYS A 65 25.57 12.72 -16.48
N ILE A 66 24.56 12.54 -15.62
CA ILE A 66 24.02 11.23 -15.24
C ILE A 66 23.24 10.66 -16.42
N ARG A 67 23.50 9.41 -16.78
CA ARG A 67 22.79 8.67 -17.81
C ARG A 67 21.99 7.54 -17.17
N ASP A 68 21.48 6.66 -18.01
CA ASP A 68 20.65 5.52 -17.67
C ASP A 68 21.20 4.66 -16.53
N SER A 69 22.51 4.42 -16.49
CA SER A 69 23.09 3.52 -15.48
C SER A 69 23.13 4.16 -14.09
N GLY A 70 23.55 5.43 -13.99
CA GLY A 70 23.52 6.19 -12.74
C GLY A 70 22.10 6.45 -12.26
N ALA A 71 21.17 6.77 -13.17
CA ALA A 71 19.76 6.98 -12.83
C ALA A 71 19.10 5.74 -12.23
N ARG A 72 19.38 4.54 -12.78
CA ARG A 72 18.92 3.27 -12.22
C ARG A 72 19.51 3.01 -10.82
N ALA A 73 20.79 3.31 -10.62
CA ALA A 73 21.42 3.15 -9.32
C ALA A 73 20.74 4.04 -8.25
N LEU A 74 20.49 5.31 -8.59
CA LEU A 74 19.80 6.26 -7.73
C LEU A 74 18.35 5.85 -7.45
N ALA A 75 17.61 5.39 -8.46
CA ALA A 75 16.24 4.89 -8.28
C ALA A 75 16.20 3.65 -7.37
N ASN A 76 17.15 2.73 -7.52
CA ASN A 76 17.26 1.57 -6.64
C ASN A 76 17.59 1.97 -5.19
N ALA A 77 18.48 2.95 -5.00
CA ALA A 77 18.78 3.48 -3.68
C ALA A 77 17.54 4.15 -3.06
N TYR A 78 16.81 4.95 -3.83
CA TYR A 78 15.57 5.57 -3.40
C TYR A 78 14.53 4.54 -2.92
N ASN A 79 14.32 3.47 -3.69
CA ASN A 79 13.34 2.43 -3.34
C ASN A 79 13.75 1.55 -2.13
N SER A 80 15.04 1.49 -1.81
CA SER A 80 15.56 0.70 -0.68
C SER A 80 15.77 1.51 0.59
N SER A 81 15.83 2.84 0.47
CA SER A 81 16.03 3.74 1.59
C SER A 81 14.69 4.03 2.28
N THR A 82 14.70 4.18 3.60
CA THR A 82 13.51 4.51 4.39
C THR A 82 13.39 6.00 4.73
N SER A 83 14.48 6.76 4.61
CA SER A 83 14.54 8.18 4.95
C SER A 83 14.41 9.11 3.75
N LEU A 84 14.75 8.65 2.54
CA LEU A 84 14.70 9.47 1.34
C LEU A 84 13.26 9.78 0.92
N ASP A 85 12.95 11.06 0.75
CA ASP A 85 11.70 11.56 0.19
C ASP A 85 11.87 11.98 -1.28
N THR A 86 12.97 12.68 -1.59
CA THR A 86 13.21 13.21 -2.94
C THR A 86 14.59 12.87 -3.50
N VAL A 87 14.61 12.43 -4.76
CA VAL A 87 15.82 12.39 -5.61
C VAL A 87 15.51 13.10 -6.92
N ASP A 88 16.06 14.31 -7.10
CA ASP A 88 15.92 15.09 -8.34
C ASP A 88 17.09 14.81 -9.28
N MET A 89 16.78 14.33 -10.48
CA MET A 89 17.74 14.08 -11.56
C MET A 89 17.38 14.84 -12.84
N LYS A 90 16.53 15.88 -12.77
CA LYS A 90 16.10 16.67 -13.93
C LYS A 90 17.31 17.29 -14.66
N GLY A 91 17.22 17.43 -15.99
CA GLY A 91 18.30 18.04 -16.77
C GLY A 91 19.54 17.15 -16.95
N ASN A 92 19.43 15.86 -16.62
CA ASN A 92 20.44 14.85 -16.92
C ASN A 92 20.11 14.10 -18.22
N PRO A 93 21.12 13.63 -18.98
CA PRO A 93 20.93 12.86 -20.22
C PRO A 93 20.44 11.42 -19.97
N ILE A 94 19.24 11.28 -19.39
CA ILE A 94 18.56 10.01 -19.10
C ILE A 94 17.57 9.71 -20.23
N SER A 95 17.61 8.50 -20.79
CA SER A 95 16.69 8.08 -21.85
C SER A 95 15.25 7.99 -21.35
N GLU A 96 14.29 8.33 -22.23
CA GLU A 96 12.85 8.28 -21.94
C GLU A 96 12.41 6.91 -21.40
N LYS A 97 12.96 5.83 -21.99
CA LYS A 97 12.72 4.47 -21.53
C LYS A 97 13.06 4.28 -20.04
N VAL A 98 14.20 4.80 -19.59
CA VAL A 98 14.60 4.66 -18.19
C VAL A 98 13.76 5.54 -17.28
N GLN A 99 13.37 6.73 -17.73
CA GLN A 99 12.46 7.59 -16.99
C GLN A 99 11.12 6.86 -16.74
N ASP A 100 10.53 6.27 -17.77
CA ASP A 100 9.29 5.48 -17.67
C ASP A 100 9.43 4.28 -16.72
N GLU A 101 10.54 3.56 -16.80
CA GLU A 101 10.82 2.44 -15.90
C GLU A 101 10.89 2.89 -14.43
N ILE A 102 11.57 4.00 -14.14
CA ILE A 102 11.66 4.57 -12.78
C ILE A 102 10.27 5.02 -12.29
N PHE A 103 9.47 5.67 -13.15
CA PHE A 103 8.10 6.07 -12.80
C PHE A 103 7.18 4.87 -12.54
N ALA A 104 7.35 3.77 -13.27
CA ALA A 104 6.58 2.53 -13.05
C ALA A 104 6.88 1.90 -11.69
N GLN A 105 8.13 1.95 -11.22
CA GLN A 105 8.53 1.41 -9.90
C GLN A 105 7.75 2.08 -8.75
N ARG A 106 7.49 3.39 -8.82
CA ARG A 106 6.72 4.13 -7.80
C ARG A 106 5.25 3.71 -7.71
N ARG A 107 4.64 3.20 -8.79
CA ARG A 107 3.24 2.72 -8.76
C ARG A 107 3.09 1.37 -8.06
N GLY A 108 4.12 0.51 -8.10
CA GLY A 108 4.10 -0.77 -7.39
C GLY A 108 4.23 -0.66 -5.87
N ALA A 109 4.96 0.35 -5.38
CA ALA A 109 5.23 0.53 -3.94
C ALA A 109 4.14 1.30 -3.18
N ARG A 110 3.27 2.08 -3.86
CA ARG A 110 2.21 2.85 -3.22
C ARG A 110 0.94 2.04 -2.93
N ASN A 111 0.73 0.92 -3.64
CA ASN A 111 -0.43 0.05 -3.43
C ASN A 111 -0.32 -0.84 -2.17
N THR A 112 0.83 -0.90 -1.51
CA THR A 112 0.99 -1.74 -0.29
C THR A 112 0.65 -1.02 1.01
N LYS A 113 0.49 0.32 1.01
CA LYS A 113 0.06 1.07 2.20
C LYS A 113 -1.43 1.44 2.21
N GLU A 114 -2.14 1.29 1.08
CA GLU A 114 -3.57 1.64 0.97
C GLU A 114 -4.51 0.42 1.05
N GLU A 115 -4.01 -0.81 1.04
CA GLU A 115 -4.84 -2.02 1.17
C GLU A 115 -4.98 -2.55 2.61
N GLU A 116 -4.11 -2.15 3.55
CA GLU A 116 -4.26 -2.56 4.96
C GLU A 116 -5.43 -1.84 5.67
N GLY A 117 -5.88 -0.69 5.16
CA GLY A 117 -6.98 0.08 5.76
C GLY A 117 -8.39 -0.21 5.21
N LYS A 118 -8.55 -1.14 4.25
CA LYS A 118 -9.86 -1.42 3.62
C LYS A 118 -10.49 -2.75 4.02
N ASN A 119 -9.75 -3.64 4.69
CA ASN A 119 -10.26 -4.96 5.07
C ASN A 119 -11.02 -4.98 6.40
N GLU A 120 -10.83 -4.02 7.30
CA GLU A 120 -11.60 -3.99 8.57
C GLU A 120 -13.06 -3.52 8.35
N ASP A 121 -13.30 -2.60 7.41
CA ASP A 121 -14.65 -2.09 7.14
C ASP A 121 -15.54 -3.09 6.39
N GLN A 122 -14.96 -4.00 5.61
CA GLN A 122 -15.73 -4.96 4.81
C GLN A 122 -16.18 -6.19 5.62
N GLU A 123 -15.42 -6.60 6.62
CA GLU A 123 -15.81 -7.71 7.51
C GLU A 123 -16.87 -7.26 8.53
N ASN A 124 -16.80 -6.01 9.01
CA ASN A 124 -17.76 -5.48 9.99
C ASN A 124 -19.14 -5.16 9.35
N LYS A 125 -19.19 -4.68 8.10
CA LYS A 125 -20.46 -4.47 7.39
C LYS A 125 -21.21 -5.78 7.07
N LYS A 126 -20.47 -6.86 6.79
CA LYS A 126 -21.06 -8.19 6.56
C LYS A 126 -21.56 -8.83 7.86
N ALA A 127 -20.97 -8.49 9.01
CA ALA A 127 -21.44 -8.93 10.31
C ALA A 127 -22.76 -8.25 10.71
N GLU A 128 -22.92 -6.95 10.45
CA GLU A 128 -24.15 -6.20 10.77
C GLU A 128 -25.35 -6.62 9.91
N GLU A 129 -25.12 -6.94 8.63
CA GLU A 129 -26.20 -7.38 7.73
C GLU A 129 -26.72 -8.79 8.08
N ASN A 130 -25.87 -9.66 8.64
CA ASN A 130 -26.26 -11.00 9.09
C ASN A 130 -27.00 -11.00 10.44
N VAL A 131 -26.75 -10.02 11.33
CA VAL A 131 -27.51 -9.87 12.59
C VAL A 131 -28.96 -9.49 12.29
N ALA A 132 -29.20 -8.60 11.33
CA ALA A 132 -30.54 -8.16 10.95
C ALA A 132 -31.40 -9.29 10.35
N VAL A 133 -30.82 -10.21 9.56
CA VAL A 133 -31.56 -11.34 8.97
C VAL A 133 -32.04 -12.33 10.04
N VAL A 134 -31.21 -12.58 11.06
CA VAL A 134 -31.57 -13.50 12.16
C VAL A 134 -32.71 -12.94 13.01
N GLU A 135 -32.73 -11.62 13.27
CA GLU A 135 -33.82 -10.99 14.05
C GLU A 135 -35.17 -10.99 13.31
N VAL A 136 -35.17 -10.85 11.99
CA VAL A 136 -36.39 -10.92 11.17
C VAL A 136 -36.97 -12.34 11.15
N GLU A 137 -36.14 -13.38 11.03
CA GLU A 137 -36.61 -14.77 10.99
C GLU A 137 -37.18 -15.25 12.35
N VAL A 138 -36.63 -14.76 13.46
CA VAL A 138 -37.16 -15.02 14.81
C VAL A 138 -38.51 -14.32 15.05
N ALA A 139 -38.73 -13.15 14.44
CA ALA A 139 -39.98 -12.41 14.56
C ALA A 139 -41.13 -13.05 13.75
N GLU A 140 -40.85 -13.69 12.61
CA GLU A 140 -41.85 -14.41 11.82
C GLU A 140 -42.29 -15.72 12.49
N LYS A 141 -41.38 -16.44 13.16
CA LYS A 141 -41.73 -17.66 13.91
C LYS A 141 -42.60 -17.38 15.14
N LYS A 142 -42.47 -16.20 15.78
CA LYS A 142 -43.32 -15.80 16.92
C LYS A 142 -44.74 -15.38 16.55
N LYS A 143 -45.03 -15.06 15.28
CA LYS A 143 -46.40 -14.71 14.82
C LYS A 143 -47.30 -15.92 14.58
N ALA A 144 -46.76 -17.14 14.58
CA ALA A 144 -47.52 -18.37 14.35
C ALA A 144 -48.15 -18.96 15.64
N GLU A 145 -47.81 -18.45 16.83
CA GLU A 145 -48.26 -19.05 18.10
C GLU A 145 -49.44 -18.30 18.78
N ASP A 146 -49.82 -17.12 18.32
CA ASP A 146 -50.91 -16.31 18.90
C ASP A 146 -52.14 -16.23 17.98
N ILE A 147 -52.93 -17.30 17.89
CA ILE A 147 -54.38 -17.22 17.59
C ILE A 147 -55.14 -18.12 18.57
N ALA A 148 -55.73 -17.49 19.59
CA ALA A 148 -56.65 -18.07 20.57
C ALA A 148 -58.13 -18.08 20.05
N PRO A 149 -59.17 -18.32 20.87
CA PRO A 149 -59.72 -19.60 21.33
C PRO A 149 -61.20 -19.88 20.90
N ILE A 150 -61.57 -21.17 20.89
CA ILE A 150 -62.86 -21.87 21.19
C ILE A 150 -64.22 -21.27 20.73
N GLU A 151 -65.04 -22.06 20.03
CA GLU A 151 -66.40 -22.55 20.41
C GLU A 151 -67.32 -22.84 19.20
N GLY A 152 -68.07 -23.96 19.27
CA GLY A 152 -69.24 -24.17 18.42
C GLY A 152 -69.45 -25.59 17.90
N ARG A 153 -69.91 -26.51 18.77
CA ARG A 153 -70.58 -27.76 18.35
C ARG A 153 -71.97 -27.41 17.77
N PRO A 154 -72.47 -28.12 16.74
CA PRO A 154 -73.62 -28.98 17.00
C PRO A 154 -73.54 -30.37 16.35
N LYS A 155 -74.35 -31.27 16.92
CA LYS A 155 -74.48 -32.72 16.70
C LYS A 155 -75.22 -33.04 15.39
N GLN A 156 -74.97 -34.24 14.82
CA GLN A 156 -75.92 -35.36 14.60
C GLN A 156 -75.47 -36.26 13.42
N THR A 157 -75.13 -37.54 13.67
CA THR A 157 -75.90 -38.81 13.52
C THR A 157 -75.84 -39.48 12.13
N HIS A 158 -75.29 -40.69 12.10
CA HIS A 158 -75.78 -41.97 11.49
C HIS A 158 -74.53 -42.86 11.21
N GLU A 159 -74.38 -43.98 11.92
CA GLU A 159 -74.75 -45.34 11.48
C GLU A 159 -73.92 -45.85 10.30
N GLU A 160 -73.07 -46.86 10.59
CA GLU A 160 -72.76 -48.09 9.82
C GLU A 160 -71.52 -48.73 10.48
N LYS A 161 -71.69 -49.67 11.41
CA LYS A 161 -71.77 -51.13 11.19
C LYS A 161 -70.70 -51.64 10.20
N GLU A 162 -69.67 -52.31 10.73
CA GLU A 162 -69.39 -53.75 10.59
C GLU A 162 -67.97 -54.04 11.16
N CYS A 163 -67.85 -54.92 12.17
CA CYS A 163 -67.49 -56.34 12.02
C CYS A 163 -66.02 -56.49 11.59
N GLY A 164 -65.08 -57.16 12.25
CA GLY A 164 -65.08 -58.16 13.31
C GLY A 164 -63.69 -58.86 13.27
N CYS A 165 -63.36 -59.60 14.33
CA CYS A 165 -62.22 -60.55 14.47
C CYS A 165 -60.80 -59.94 14.49
N VAL A 166 -60.09 -59.92 15.63
CA VAL A 166 -59.42 -61.04 16.34
C VAL A 166 -58.34 -61.71 15.50
N CYS A 167 -57.08 -61.56 15.91
CA CYS A 167 -56.18 -62.67 16.25
C CYS A 167 -54.86 -62.14 16.85
N PHE A 168 -54.46 -62.84 17.92
CA PHE A 168 -53.25 -62.84 18.77
C PHE A 168 -52.03 -61.97 18.41
#